data_AF-A0A537AQ68-F1
#
_entry.id   AF-A0A537AQ68-F1
#
_cell.length_a   1.000
_cell.length_b   1.000
_cell.length_c   1.000
_cell.angle_alpha   90.00
_cell.angle_beta   90.00
_cell.angle_gamma   90.00
#
_symmetry.space_group_name_H-M   'P 1'
#
loop_
_entity.id
_entity.type
_entity.pdbx_description
1 polymer ?
#
loop_
_entity_poly.entity_id
_entity_poly.type
_entity_poly.pdbx_seq_one_letter_code
_entity_poly.pdbx_strand_id
1 'polypeptide(L)'
;MPSPRTIRRGSFLNSLLGENGIQNGSSSPATPACVICEAPHESMNTRSSGYYPTFPVGPTTNRKPAPTSEPIMPAVRPDAPRSLQRLPVVDLVRGLAIVQMIAYHFVYDLTYFGWLHIEMTREPGWIGWRNAIVSQFLLISGVGLGLGDAAGRSGTRFWRRWGQIAAAAALVSLASAWLFGPRLIWFGILHFVAVALLLGRPLASLGPLNALVGVALLALGLTVHTEHFDPAWVSWIGLAAHKPATEDYVPLLPWFGVFAIGIGLAGLWQQRGFALPPSWQRLDSAPSRALRALGRWPLTVYLLHQPIMMGALYLVRPALMS
;
A
#
# COMPACT_ATOMS: atom_id res chain seq x y z
N MET A 1 38.36 -16.46 46.38
CA MET A 1 37.94 -17.86 46.17
C MET A 1 36.83 -18.16 47.18
N PRO A 2 35.71 -18.81 46.81
CA PRO A 2 35.67 -20.00 45.95
C PRO A 2 34.65 -19.96 44.79
N SER A 3 34.99 -20.67 43.72
CA SER A 3 34.10 -21.45 42.84
C SER A 3 34.23 -22.93 43.31
N PRO A 4 33.46 -23.96 42.88
CA PRO A 4 32.40 -24.05 41.86
C PRO A 4 31.16 -24.85 42.31
N ARG A 5 30.12 -24.96 41.45
CA ARG A 5 29.43 -26.24 41.18
C ARG A 5 28.48 -26.16 39.99
N THR A 6 28.87 -26.89 38.97
CA THR A 6 28.11 -27.41 37.83
C THR A 6 26.96 -28.31 38.30
N ILE A 7 25.76 -28.17 37.72
CA ILE A 7 24.77 -29.26 37.64
C ILE A 7 24.22 -29.33 36.21
N ARG A 8 24.14 -30.57 35.74
CA ARG A 8 23.85 -31.05 34.39
C ARG A 8 22.54 -31.85 34.46
N ARG A 9 21.81 -31.90 33.32
CA ARG A 9 20.88 -32.95 32.83
C ARG A 9 19.35 -32.79 32.98
N GLY A 10 18.68 -33.20 31.88
CA GLY A 10 17.32 -33.77 31.78
C GLY A 10 16.34 -32.83 31.05
N SER A 11 15.99 -32.95 29.77
CA SER A 11 15.41 -34.08 29.01
C SER A 11 14.17 -34.71 29.64
N PHE A 12 13.00 -34.19 29.26
CA PHE A 12 11.68 -34.86 29.31
C PHE A 12 11.04 -34.63 27.93
N LEU A 13 11.10 -35.59 27.00
CA LEU A 13 10.06 -36.61 26.72
C LEU A 13 8.70 -35.97 26.39
N ASN A 14 8.31 -35.86 25.12
CA ASN A 14 7.71 -36.94 24.31
C ASN A 14 6.69 -37.77 25.10
N SER A 15 5.43 -37.37 25.05
CA SER A 15 4.27 -38.26 25.06
C SER A 15 3.02 -37.43 24.76
N LEU A 16 2.41 -37.67 23.60
CA LEU A 16 0.96 -37.80 23.41
C LEU A 16 0.75 -38.19 21.93
N LEU A 17 1.07 -39.46 21.65
CA LEU A 17 0.47 -40.20 20.55
C LEU A 17 -0.89 -40.72 21.05
N GLY A 18 -1.90 -40.55 20.21
CA GLY A 18 -3.15 -41.29 20.25
C GLY A 18 -3.51 -41.61 18.80
N GLU A 19 -3.04 -42.77 18.34
CA GLU A 19 -3.39 -43.41 17.06
C GLU A 19 -4.86 -43.85 17.02
N ASN A 20 -5.40 -43.89 15.80
CA ASN A 20 -6.22 -44.95 15.17
C ASN A 20 -6.89 -44.27 13.95
N GLY A 21 -6.52 -44.53 12.69
CA GLY A 21 -6.71 -45.78 11.94
C GLY A 21 -8.16 -45.85 11.42
N ILE A 22 -8.56 -46.11 10.17
CA ILE A 22 -7.96 -46.76 8.99
C ILE A 22 -8.94 -46.54 7.79
N GLN A 23 -8.45 -46.71 6.55
CA GLN A 23 -9.11 -47.13 5.27
C GLN A 23 -9.62 -46.12 4.21
N ASN A 24 -8.78 -45.97 3.17
CA ASN A 24 -8.95 -46.29 1.74
C ASN A 24 -10.33 -46.19 1.06
N GLY A 25 -10.36 -45.54 -0.12
CA GLY A 25 -11.37 -45.75 -1.15
C GLY A 25 -11.25 -44.80 -2.35
N SER A 26 -10.68 -45.29 -3.43
CA SER A 26 -10.61 -44.67 -4.76
C SER A 26 -11.98 -44.43 -5.40
N SER A 27 -12.16 -43.32 -6.13
CA SER A 27 -12.73 -43.24 -7.50
C SER A 27 -13.40 -41.89 -7.79
N SER A 28 -13.21 -41.41 -9.01
CA SER A 28 -13.93 -40.34 -9.72
C SER A 28 -14.46 -40.98 -11.02
N PRO A 29 -15.36 -40.38 -11.83
CA PRO A 29 -16.36 -39.31 -11.62
C PRO A 29 -17.79 -39.77 -12.02
N ALA A 30 -18.84 -38.99 -11.72
CA ALA A 30 -20.12 -39.08 -12.45
C ALA A 30 -20.96 -37.80 -12.35
N THR A 31 -21.29 -37.24 -13.51
CA THR A 31 -22.40 -36.33 -13.80
C THR A 31 -23.75 -37.03 -13.60
N PRO A 32 -24.84 -36.31 -13.26
CA PRO A 32 -25.94 -36.11 -14.23
C PRO A 32 -26.55 -34.68 -14.15
N ALA A 33 -26.86 -34.02 -15.26
CA ALA A 33 -28.08 -34.10 -16.08
C ALA A 33 -29.27 -33.24 -15.57
N CYS A 34 -29.53 -32.19 -16.36
CA CYS A 34 -30.81 -31.63 -16.82
C CYS A 34 -32.11 -32.08 -16.10
N VAL A 35 -32.89 -31.11 -15.60
CA VAL A 35 -34.31 -31.28 -15.26
C VAL A 35 -35.11 -30.11 -15.83
N ILE A 36 -35.99 -30.45 -16.78
CA ILE A 36 -37.17 -29.69 -17.20
C ILE A 36 -38.36 -30.27 -16.42
N CYS A 37 -39.18 -29.42 -15.79
CA CYS A 37 -40.61 -29.64 -15.46
C CYS A 37 -41.21 -28.23 -15.41
N GLU A 38 -41.99 -27.78 -16.40
CA GLU A 38 -43.41 -28.10 -16.66
C GLU A 38 -44.36 -27.42 -15.65
N ALA A 39 -45.32 -26.69 -16.21
CA ALA A 39 -46.26 -25.78 -15.56
C ALA A 39 -47.33 -26.52 -14.73
N PRO A 40 -48.19 -25.76 -14.01
CA PRO A 40 -49.60 -25.93 -14.31
C PRO A 40 -50.41 -24.64 -14.43
N HIS A 41 -51.43 -24.76 -15.28
CA HIS A 41 -52.62 -23.92 -15.43
C HIS A 41 -53.37 -23.75 -14.11
N GLU A 42 -53.93 -22.56 -13.86
CA GLU A 42 -55.30 -22.47 -13.33
C GLU A 42 -55.99 -21.15 -13.72
N SER A 43 -57.25 -21.30 -14.07
CA SER A 43 -58.20 -20.33 -14.60
C SER A 43 -58.82 -19.42 -13.54
N MET A 44 -59.15 -18.18 -13.87
CA MET A 44 -60.42 -17.61 -13.41
C MET A 44 -60.91 -16.44 -14.28
N ASN A 45 -62.20 -16.49 -14.55
CA ASN A 45 -63.05 -15.67 -15.39
C ASN A 45 -63.68 -14.53 -14.58
N THR A 46 -63.72 -13.30 -15.11
CA THR A 46 -64.87 -12.38 -14.92
C THR A 46 -65.00 -11.37 -16.07
N ARG A 47 -66.24 -11.22 -16.53
CA ARG A 47 -66.77 -10.36 -17.61
C ARG A 47 -66.64 -8.85 -17.32
N SER A 48 -66.47 -8.05 -18.38
CA SER A 48 -67.34 -6.88 -18.65
C SER A 48 -67.11 -6.27 -20.05
N SER A 49 -68.16 -6.37 -20.89
CA SER A 49 -68.73 -5.36 -21.80
C SER A 49 -67.85 -4.23 -22.40
N GLY A 50 -67.89 -4.11 -23.73
CA GLY A 50 -68.19 -2.81 -24.36
C GLY A 50 -67.34 -2.38 -25.56
N TYR A 51 -68.02 -2.31 -26.73
CA TYR A 51 -67.78 -1.37 -27.83
C TYR A 51 -66.69 -1.69 -28.89
N TYR A 52 -67.14 -2.14 -30.06
CA TYR A 52 -66.40 -2.06 -31.33
C TYR A 52 -66.99 -0.96 -32.21
N PRO A 53 -66.17 -0.08 -32.82
CA PRO A 53 -66.51 0.57 -34.07
C PRO A 53 -65.78 -0.11 -35.24
N THR A 54 -66.56 -0.47 -36.24
CA THR A 54 -66.14 -0.91 -37.57
C THR A 54 -65.50 0.24 -38.35
N PHE A 55 -64.30 0.04 -38.91
CA PHE A 55 -63.70 0.94 -39.92
C PHE A 55 -63.77 0.30 -41.32
N PRO A 56 -64.07 1.08 -42.37
CA PRO A 56 -64.20 0.57 -43.74
C PRO A 56 -62.84 0.19 -44.35
N VAL A 57 -62.83 -0.94 -45.05
CA VAL A 57 -61.69 -1.46 -45.81
C VAL A 57 -61.49 -0.63 -47.08
N GLY A 58 -60.36 0.08 -47.17
CA GLY A 58 -59.88 0.72 -48.40
C GLY A 58 -59.06 -0.25 -49.27
N PRO A 59 -58.80 0.07 -50.55
CA PRO A 59 -58.27 -0.88 -51.52
C PRO A 59 -56.84 -1.32 -51.23
N THR A 60 -56.60 -2.63 -51.36
CA THR A 60 -55.30 -3.28 -51.25
C THR A 60 -54.33 -2.77 -52.31
N THR A 61 -53.34 -1.97 -51.91
CA THR A 61 -52.15 -1.72 -52.73
C THR A 61 -51.13 -2.82 -52.43
N ASN A 62 -50.76 -3.55 -53.47
CA ASN A 62 -49.79 -4.63 -53.45
C ASN A 62 -48.38 -4.05 -53.20
N ARG A 63 -47.98 -3.89 -51.93
CA ARG A 63 -46.59 -3.58 -51.54
C ARG A 63 -45.86 -4.88 -51.21
N LYS A 64 -44.82 -5.15 -52.01
CA LYS A 64 -43.78 -6.14 -51.76
C LYS A 64 -43.24 -5.96 -50.32
N PRO A 65 -43.18 -7.00 -49.47
CA PRO A 65 -42.62 -6.85 -48.13
C PRO A 65 -41.14 -6.49 -48.22
N ALA A 66 -40.75 -5.44 -47.50
CA ALA A 66 -39.34 -5.07 -47.31
C ALA A 66 -38.60 -6.19 -46.56
N PRO A 67 -37.31 -6.43 -46.84
CA PRO A 67 -36.54 -7.42 -46.10
C PRO A 67 -36.53 -7.03 -44.62
N THR A 68 -36.99 -7.95 -43.77
CA THR A 68 -36.89 -7.87 -42.31
C THR A 68 -35.42 -7.68 -41.93
N SER A 69 -35.07 -6.46 -41.51
CA SER A 69 -33.80 -6.20 -40.84
C SER A 69 -33.81 -6.96 -39.52
N GLU A 70 -32.96 -7.98 -39.41
CA GLU A 70 -32.69 -8.64 -38.12
C GLU A 70 -32.36 -7.59 -37.05
N PRO A 71 -32.85 -7.75 -35.81
CA PRO A 71 -32.41 -6.90 -34.72
C PRO A 71 -30.90 -7.10 -34.54
N ILE A 72 -30.12 -6.07 -34.86
CA ILE A 72 -28.69 -6.02 -34.55
C ILE A 72 -28.58 -6.08 -33.03
N MET A 73 -28.30 -7.28 -32.50
CA MET A 73 -27.89 -7.43 -31.11
C MET A 73 -26.68 -6.51 -30.91
N PRO A 74 -26.69 -5.60 -29.92
CA PRO A 74 -25.51 -4.79 -29.65
C PRO A 74 -24.37 -5.76 -29.35
N ALA A 75 -23.34 -5.75 -30.20
CA ALA A 75 -22.14 -6.51 -29.97
C ALA A 75 -21.68 -6.24 -28.54
N VAL A 76 -21.68 -7.29 -27.71
CA VAL A 76 -21.07 -7.26 -26.39
C VAL A 76 -19.62 -6.86 -26.64
N ARG A 77 -19.31 -5.59 -26.41
CA ARG A 77 -17.93 -5.11 -26.52
C ARG A 77 -17.15 -5.97 -25.54
N PRO A 78 -16.09 -6.67 -25.96
CA PRO A 78 -15.21 -7.32 -25.00
C PRO A 78 -14.82 -6.25 -23.99
N ASP A 79 -15.13 -6.50 -22.71
CA ASP A 79 -14.77 -5.62 -21.61
C ASP A 79 -13.32 -5.19 -21.84
N ALA A 80 -13.12 -3.89 -22.07
CA ALA A 80 -11.79 -3.35 -22.23
C ALA A 80 -10.92 -3.91 -21.09
N PRO A 81 -9.72 -4.45 -21.37
CA PRO A 81 -8.92 -5.15 -20.37
C PRO A 81 -8.87 -4.26 -19.14
N ARG A 82 -9.44 -4.76 -18.02
CA ARG A 82 -9.52 -4.01 -16.76
C ARG A 82 -8.13 -3.46 -16.50
N SER A 83 -7.93 -2.16 -16.71
CA SER A 83 -6.71 -1.49 -16.28
C SER A 83 -6.58 -1.88 -14.82
N LEU A 84 -5.55 -2.65 -14.44
CA LEU A 84 -5.37 -3.21 -13.10
C LEU A 84 -5.93 -2.21 -12.09
N GLN A 85 -7.14 -2.50 -11.58
CA GLN A 85 -7.94 -1.52 -10.86
C GLN A 85 -7.07 -1.08 -9.69
N ARG A 86 -6.93 0.25 -9.51
CA ARG A 86 -6.19 0.81 -8.37
C ARG A 86 -6.70 0.14 -7.10
N LEU A 87 -5.82 -0.58 -6.40
CA LEU A 87 -6.17 -1.40 -5.25
C LEU A 87 -6.48 -0.50 -4.04
N PRO A 88 -7.76 -0.38 -3.62
CA PRO A 88 -8.15 0.50 -2.52
C PRO A 88 -7.38 0.23 -1.22
N VAL A 89 -7.07 -1.04 -0.95
CA VAL A 89 -6.33 -1.45 0.25
C VAL A 89 -4.90 -0.88 0.32
N VAL A 90 -4.24 -0.69 -0.81
CA VAL A 90 -2.89 -0.07 -0.86
C VAL A 90 -2.98 1.40 -0.46
N ASP A 91 -4.01 2.10 -0.93
CA ASP A 91 -4.25 3.49 -0.57
C ASP A 91 -4.71 3.60 0.91
N LEU A 92 -5.45 2.62 1.43
CA LEU A 92 -5.84 2.56 2.85
C LEU A 92 -4.62 2.46 3.77
N VAL A 93 -3.72 1.50 3.51
CA VAL A 93 -2.49 1.30 4.29
C VAL A 93 -1.59 2.52 4.22
N ARG A 94 -1.47 3.14 3.02
CA ARG A 94 -0.73 4.39 2.87
C ARG A 94 -1.37 5.53 3.65
N GLY A 95 -2.70 5.64 3.64
CA GLY A 95 -3.45 6.61 4.44
C GLY A 95 -3.22 6.45 5.94
N LEU A 96 -3.20 5.22 6.44
CA LEU A 96 -2.89 4.92 7.83
C LEU A 96 -1.46 5.35 8.21
N ALA A 97 -0.47 5.11 7.35
CA ALA A 97 0.91 5.57 7.57
C ALA A 97 0.98 7.11 7.64
N ILE A 98 0.22 7.81 6.80
CA ILE A 98 0.14 9.28 6.82
C ILE A 98 -0.45 9.79 8.13
N VAL A 99 -1.57 9.21 8.59
CA VAL A 99 -2.20 9.64 9.85
C VAL A 99 -1.25 9.47 11.03
N GLN A 100 -0.55 8.34 11.11
CA GLN A 100 0.45 8.12 12.16
C GLN A 100 1.61 9.11 12.06
N MET A 101 2.10 9.40 10.85
CA MET A 101 3.14 10.40 10.63
C MET A 101 2.69 11.79 11.10
N ILE A 102 1.45 12.21 10.81
CA ILE A 102 0.90 13.50 11.28
C ILE A 102 0.85 13.51 12.81
N ALA A 103 0.31 12.45 13.43
CA ALA A 103 0.20 12.36 14.88
C ALA A 103 1.58 12.40 15.57
N TYR A 104 2.57 11.70 15.01
CA TYR A 104 3.94 11.72 15.53
C TYR A 104 4.55 13.13 15.47
N HIS A 105 4.45 13.80 14.32
CA HIS A 105 4.98 15.15 14.14
C HIS A 105 4.24 16.19 14.98
N PHE A 106 2.93 16.02 15.19
CA PHE A 106 2.19 16.89 16.08
C PHE A 106 2.77 16.85 17.51
N VAL A 107 3.07 15.66 18.05
CA VAL A 107 3.71 15.53 19.38
C VAL A 107 5.14 16.08 19.37
N TYR A 108 5.88 15.87 18.27
CA TYR A 108 7.20 16.47 18.09
C TYR A 108 7.14 17.99 18.14
N ASP A 109 6.20 18.60 17.43
CA ASP A 109 6.03 20.05 17.38
C ASP A 109 5.63 20.60 18.75
N LEU A 110 4.72 19.95 19.48
CA LEU A 110 4.39 20.34 20.86
C LEU A 110 5.62 20.35 21.77
N THR A 111 6.53 19.39 21.58
CA THR A 111 7.80 19.33 22.30
C THR A 111 8.75 20.44 21.84
N TYR A 112 8.81 20.70 20.52
CA TYR A 112 9.62 21.76 19.92
C TYR A 112 9.22 23.16 20.43
N PHE A 113 7.92 23.43 20.58
CA PHE A 113 7.41 24.67 21.16
C PHE A 113 7.52 24.74 22.70
N GLY A 114 7.96 23.66 23.34
CA GLY A 114 8.15 23.59 24.79
C GLY A 114 6.88 23.37 25.60
N TRP A 115 5.78 22.93 24.98
CA TRP A 115 4.54 22.59 25.69
C TRP A 115 4.56 21.17 26.25
N LEU A 116 5.39 20.30 25.69
CA LEU A 116 5.70 18.97 26.22
C LEU A 116 7.22 18.85 26.43
N HIS A 117 7.61 18.06 27.42
CA HIS A 117 9.02 17.74 27.71
C HIS A 117 9.24 16.24 27.55
N ILE A 118 9.29 15.77 26.30
CA ILE A 118 9.44 14.36 25.95
C ILE A 118 10.71 14.17 25.12
N GLU A 119 11.58 13.22 25.49
CA GLU A 119 12.80 12.95 24.73
C GLU A 119 12.54 11.95 23.59
N MET A 120 11.72 12.34 22.60
CA MET A 120 11.26 11.45 21.51
C MET A 120 12.39 10.80 20.69
N THR A 121 13.58 11.42 20.65
CA THR A 121 14.74 10.93 19.90
C THR A 121 15.59 9.92 20.68
N ARG A 122 15.32 9.74 21.99
CA ARG A 122 16.06 8.85 22.89
C ARG A 122 15.18 7.76 23.49
N GLU A 123 13.92 8.07 23.75
CA GLU A 123 12.97 7.11 24.32
C GLU A 123 12.64 5.97 23.32
N PRO A 124 12.85 4.69 23.69
CA PRO A 124 12.67 3.56 22.78
C PRO A 124 11.27 3.44 22.16
N GLY A 125 10.23 3.84 22.90
CA GLY A 125 8.84 3.80 22.42
C GLY A 125 8.61 4.73 21.22
N TRP A 126 9.09 5.97 21.32
CA TRP A 126 8.99 6.96 20.24
C TRP A 126 9.86 6.61 19.05
N ILE A 127 11.10 6.15 19.28
CA ILE A 127 11.98 5.64 18.22
C ILE A 127 11.33 4.45 17.51
N GLY A 128 10.75 3.52 18.27
CA GLY A 128 10.04 2.36 17.73
C GLY A 128 8.84 2.77 16.88
N TRP A 129 8.04 3.73 17.35
CA TRP A 129 6.89 4.23 16.59
C TRP A 129 7.30 4.94 15.30
N ARG A 130 8.31 5.82 15.35
CA ARG A 130 8.92 6.44 14.16
C ARG A 130 9.36 5.36 13.16
N ASN A 131 10.09 4.35 13.64
CA ASN A 131 10.61 3.29 12.78
C ASN A 131 9.47 2.46 12.16
N ALA A 132 8.38 2.21 12.88
CA ALA A 132 7.19 1.55 12.36
C ALA A 132 6.52 2.38 11.24
N ILE A 133 6.37 3.69 11.45
CA ILE A 133 5.80 4.61 10.45
C ILE A 133 6.63 4.61 9.16
N VAL A 134 7.95 4.80 9.28
CA VAL A 134 8.87 4.80 8.14
C VAL A 134 8.85 3.44 7.44
N SER A 135 8.89 2.35 8.20
CA SER A 135 8.81 0.99 7.64
C SER A 135 7.55 0.78 6.83
N GLN A 136 6.37 1.14 7.37
CA GLN A 136 5.10 1.04 6.66
C GLN A 136 5.09 1.86 5.37
N PHE A 137 5.58 3.10 5.44
CA PHE A 137 5.62 4.00 4.29
C PHE A 137 6.55 3.51 3.18
N LEU A 138 7.73 3.00 3.53
CA LEU A 138 8.70 2.50 2.57
C LEU A 138 8.30 1.14 1.99
N LEU A 139 7.77 0.25 2.83
CA LEU A 139 7.24 -1.05 2.39
C LEU A 139 6.12 -0.84 1.36
N ILE A 140 5.13 0.01 1.65
CA ILE A 140 4.02 0.28 0.72
C ILE A 140 4.47 1.02 -0.54
N SER A 141 5.53 1.82 -0.44
CA SER A 141 6.16 2.48 -1.59
C SER A 141 6.85 1.47 -2.51
N GLY A 142 7.55 0.49 -1.93
CA GLY A 142 8.14 -0.64 -2.66
C GLY A 142 7.10 -1.51 -3.34
N VAL A 143 6.02 -1.87 -2.62
CA VAL A 143 4.86 -2.57 -3.20
C VAL A 143 4.29 -1.77 -4.37
N GLY A 144 4.10 -0.46 -4.19
CA GLY A 144 3.60 0.42 -5.24
C GLY A 144 4.50 0.52 -6.47
N LEU A 145 5.82 0.37 -6.31
CA LEU A 145 6.75 0.28 -7.44
C LEU A 145 6.56 -1.04 -8.20
N GLY A 146 6.60 -2.18 -7.49
CA GLY A 146 6.45 -3.51 -8.10
C GLY A 146 5.10 -3.70 -8.79
N LEU A 147 3.99 -3.28 -8.18
CA LEU A 147 2.67 -3.33 -8.81
C LEU A 147 2.59 -2.44 -10.05
N GLY A 148 3.29 -1.30 -10.05
CA GLY A 148 3.34 -0.42 -11.21
C GLY A 148 4.10 -1.03 -12.38
N ASP A 149 5.20 -1.69 -12.09
CA ASP A 149 6.01 -2.41 -13.07
C ASP A 149 5.22 -3.56 -13.69
N ALA A 150 4.58 -4.40 -12.86
CA ALA A 150 3.69 -5.47 -13.27
C ALA A 150 2.50 -4.97 -14.12
N ALA A 151 2.02 -3.75 -13.88
CA ALA A 151 0.94 -3.12 -14.64
C ALA A 151 1.41 -2.40 -15.92
N GLY A 152 2.68 -2.54 -16.33
CA GLY A 152 3.22 -1.88 -17.52
C GLY A 152 3.27 -0.36 -17.41
N ARG A 153 3.68 0.18 -16.24
CA ARG A 153 3.83 1.63 -16.04
C ARG A 153 4.76 2.21 -17.12
N SER A 154 4.24 3.18 -17.87
CA SER A 154 5.04 3.88 -18.88
C SER A 154 6.21 4.64 -18.26
N GLY A 155 7.36 4.66 -18.96
CA GLY A 155 8.55 5.38 -18.53
C GLY A 155 8.28 6.85 -18.21
N THR A 156 7.43 7.52 -19.00
CA THR A 156 7.01 8.91 -18.77
C THR A 156 6.31 9.11 -17.43
N ARG A 157 5.41 8.19 -17.04
CA ARG A 157 4.70 8.27 -15.75
C ARG A 157 5.67 8.08 -14.58
N PHE A 158 6.64 7.18 -14.73
CA PHE A 158 7.70 6.99 -13.74
C PHE A 158 8.53 8.26 -13.56
N TRP A 159 9.09 8.79 -14.65
CA TRP A 159 9.99 9.95 -14.58
C TRP A 159 9.29 11.21 -14.11
N ARG A 160 8.02 11.43 -14.50
CA ARG A 160 7.23 12.53 -13.95
C ARG A 160 7.07 12.41 -12.44
N ARG A 161 6.76 11.21 -11.93
CA ARG A 161 6.59 10.99 -10.49
C ARG A 161 7.92 11.12 -9.74
N TRP A 162 8.99 10.58 -10.30
CA TRP A 162 10.33 10.71 -9.74
C TRP A 162 10.75 12.18 -9.66
N GLY A 163 10.56 12.95 -10.75
CA GLY A 163 10.87 14.38 -10.79
C GLY A 163 10.09 15.19 -9.76
N GLN A 164 8.81 14.87 -9.54
CA GLN A 164 8.02 15.48 -8.46
C GLN A 164 8.61 15.23 -7.07
N ILE A 165 9.10 14.02 -6.80
CA ILE A 165 9.69 13.65 -5.51
C ILE A 165 11.06 14.30 -5.35
N ALA A 166 11.89 14.30 -6.39
CA ALA A 166 13.20 14.95 -6.37
C ALA A 166 13.08 16.47 -6.18
N ALA A 167 12.14 17.12 -6.88
CA ALA A 167 11.86 18.54 -6.71
C ALA A 167 11.34 18.85 -5.29
N ALA A 168 10.46 17.99 -4.76
CA ALA A 168 9.98 18.11 -3.39
C ALA A 168 11.11 17.94 -2.36
N ALA A 169 12.03 17.00 -2.58
CA ALA A 169 13.20 16.81 -1.72
C ALA A 169 14.07 18.08 -1.70
N ALA A 170 14.42 18.61 -2.87
CA ALA A 170 15.20 19.84 -3.00
C ALA A 170 14.50 21.05 -2.34
N LEU A 171 13.19 21.20 -2.53
CA LEU A 171 12.40 22.25 -1.91
C LEU A 171 12.45 22.17 -0.38
N VAL A 172 12.27 20.96 0.19
CA VAL A 172 12.33 20.74 1.63
C VAL A 172 13.74 21.04 2.17
N SER A 173 14.80 20.63 1.47
CA SER A 173 16.18 20.94 1.86
C SER A 173 16.41 22.45 1.91
N LEU A 174 16.00 23.18 0.87
CA LEU A 174 16.14 24.64 0.79
C LEU A 174 15.36 25.33 1.92
N ALA A 175 14.10 24.95 2.13
CA ALA A 175 13.29 25.49 3.21
C ALA A 175 13.91 25.18 4.58
N SER A 176 14.40 23.96 4.79
CA SER A 176 15.05 23.56 6.05
C SER A 176 16.36 24.30 6.31
N ALA A 177 17.13 24.64 5.27
CA ALA A 177 18.35 25.43 5.41
C ALA A 177 18.03 26.85 5.90
N TRP A 178 16.90 27.41 5.47
CA TRP A 178 16.44 28.74 5.93
C TRP A 178 15.90 28.71 7.36
N LEU A 179 15.18 27.66 7.74
CA LEU A 179 14.53 27.56 9.06
C LEU A 179 15.47 27.04 10.17
N PHE A 180 16.29 26.03 9.86
CA PHE A 180 17.06 25.27 10.85
C PHE A 180 18.58 25.45 10.74
N GLY A 181 19.05 26.27 9.79
CA GLY A 181 20.47 26.61 9.60
C GLY A 181 21.37 25.37 9.52
N PRO A 182 22.23 25.12 10.52
CA PRO A 182 23.18 24.00 10.50
C PRO A 182 22.52 22.61 10.54
N ARG A 183 21.23 22.50 10.87
CA ARG A 183 20.47 21.23 10.89
C ARG A 183 19.64 21.00 9.63
N LEU A 184 20.12 21.50 8.49
CA LEU A 184 19.45 21.29 7.21
C LEU A 184 19.16 19.81 6.94
N ILE A 185 18.05 19.54 6.26
CA ILE A 185 17.67 18.20 5.80
C ILE A 185 18.42 17.92 4.50
N TRP A 186 19.65 17.43 4.62
CA TRP A 186 20.48 17.11 3.46
C TRP A 186 20.19 15.70 2.90
N PHE A 187 19.70 14.76 3.73
CA PHE A 187 19.27 13.43 3.30
C PHE A 187 18.13 12.86 4.16
N GLY A 188 16.93 13.41 3.96
CA GLY A 188 15.68 12.92 4.56
C GLY A 188 14.94 11.88 3.72
N ILE A 189 13.73 11.51 4.15
CA ILE A 189 12.89 10.46 3.53
C ILE A 189 12.60 10.72 2.04
N LEU A 190 12.46 11.97 1.59
CA LEU A 190 12.20 12.28 0.17
C LEU A 190 13.43 12.02 -0.72
N HIS A 191 14.64 12.32 -0.21
CA HIS A 191 15.90 12.00 -0.90
C HIS A 191 16.06 10.49 -1.02
N PHE A 192 15.82 9.80 0.10
CA PHE A 192 15.79 8.33 0.13
C PHE A 192 14.83 7.78 -0.93
N VAL A 193 13.57 8.23 -0.97
CA VAL A 193 12.58 7.69 -1.92
C VAL A 193 13.00 7.99 -3.36
N ALA A 194 13.57 9.15 -3.65
CA ALA A 194 14.08 9.46 -4.99
C ALA A 194 15.18 8.47 -5.42
N VAL A 195 16.15 8.17 -4.54
CA VAL A 195 17.22 7.20 -4.79
C VAL A 195 16.65 5.78 -4.88
N ALA A 196 15.80 5.39 -3.93
CA ALA A 196 15.19 4.06 -3.87
C ALA A 196 14.33 3.74 -5.09
N LEU A 197 13.65 4.73 -5.69
CA LEU A 197 12.91 4.54 -6.94
C LEU A 197 13.85 4.26 -8.14
N LEU A 198 15.02 4.89 -8.19
CA LEU A 198 16.00 4.65 -9.24
C LEU A 198 16.64 3.26 -9.11
N LEU A 199 17.06 2.90 -7.89
CA LEU A 199 17.65 1.60 -7.60
C LEU A 199 16.63 0.47 -7.67
N GLY A 200 15.41 0.70 -7.20
CA GLY A 200 14.34 -0.29 -7.16
C GLY A 200 13.77 -0.63 -8.54
N ARG A 201 13.85 0.29 -9.51
CA ARG A 201 13.30 0.07 -10.85
C ARG A 201 13.95 -1.13 -11.58
N PRO A 202 15.29 -1.23 -11.73
CA PRO A 202 15.90 -2.42 -12.31
C PRO A 202 15.67 -3.67 -11.44
N LEU A 203 15.64 -3.51 -10.12
CA LEU A 203 15.37 -4.58 -9.17
C LEU A 203 13.97 -5.18 -9.32
N ALA A 204 12.98 -4.43 -9.80
CA ALA A 204 11.60 -4.91 -9.99
C ALA A 204 11.54 -6.18 -10.86
N SER A 205 12.45 -6.32 -11.83
CA SER A 205 12.58 -7.50 -12.69
C SER A 205 12.88 -8.82 -11.94
N LEU A 206 13.46 -8.74 -10.73
CA LEU A 206 13.75 -9.91 -9.89
C LEU A 206 12.49 -10.49 -9.21
N GLY A 207 11.34 -9.81 -9.30
CA GLY A 207 10.08 -10.28 -8.73
C GLY A 207 10.19 -10.61 -7.23
N PRO A 208 9.72 -11.79 -6.77
CA PRO A 208 9.80 -12.19 -5.36
C PRO A 208 11.20 -12.22 -4.75
N LEU A 209 12.25 -12.41 -5.55
CA LEU A 209 13.63 -12.51 -5.04
C LEU A 209 14.07 -11.22 -4.33
N ASN A 210 13.44 -10.08 -4.66
CA ASN A 210 13.64 -8.82 -3.93
C ASN A 210 13.35 -8.93 -2.43
N ALA A 211 12.51 -9.87 -1.97
CA ALA A 211 12.30 -10.11 -0.55
C ALA A 211 13.57 -10.61 0.14
N LEU A 212 14.30 -11.54 -0.49
CA LEU A 212 15.57 -12.04 0.05
C LEU A 212 16.67 -10.97 -0.02
N VAL A 213 16.76 -10.25 -1.15
CA VAL A 213 17.67 -9.10 -1.28
C VAL A 213 17.38 -8.08 -0.18
N GLY A 214 16.11 -7.77 0.05
CA GLY A 214 15.71 -6.80 1.06
C GLY A 214 16.02 -7.26 2.48
N VAL A 215 15.84 -8.54 2.82
CA VAL A 215 16.27 -9.11 4.12
C VAL A 215 17.79 -9.01 4.28
N ALA A 216 18.58 -9.32 3.22
CA ALA A 216 20.03 -9.22 3.27
C ALA A 216 20.51 -7.78 3.50
N LEU A 217 19.90 -6.80 2.81
CA LEU A 217 20.24 -5.38 2.98
C LEU A 217 19.78 -4.82 4.33
N LEU A 218 18.64 -5.28 4.83
CA LEU A 218 18.15 -4.95 6.17
C LEU A 218 19.12 -5.50 7.23
N ALA A 219 19.54 -6.77 7.12
CA ALA A 219 20.52 -7.36 8.01
C ALA A 219 21.85 -6.58 7.98
N LEU A 220 22.38 -6.33 6.77
CA LEU A 220 23.61 -5.57 6.58
C LEU A 220 23.57 -4.20 7.26
N GLY A 221 22.53 -3.41 7.02
CA GLY A 221 22.38 -2.07 7.61
C GLY A 221 22.09 -2.05 9.11
N LEU A 222 21.69 -3.18 9.69
CA LEU A 222 21.50 -3.30 11.13
C LEU A 222 22.77 -3.78 11.84
N THR A 223 23.62 -4.57 11.18
CA THR A 223 24.78 -5.20 11.81
C THR A 223 26.12 -4.51 11.54
N VAL A 224 26.27 -3.84 10.40
CA VAL A 224 27.56 -3.26 9.98
C VAL A 224 27.53 -1.75 10.18
N HIS A 225 28.41 -1.25 11.05
CA HIS A 225 28.60 0.16 11.33
C HIS A 225 30.09 0.45 11.50
N THR A 226 30.62 1.47 10.82
CA THR A 226 32.04 1.84 10.90
C THR A 226 32.23 3.35 10.74
N GLU A 227 33.25 3.91 11.39
CA GLU A 227 33.56 5.34 11.37
C GLU A 227 33.95 5.86 9.97
N HIS A 228 34.37 4.98 9.06
CA HIS A 228 34.69 5.33 7.67
C HIS A 228 33.49 5.93 6.91
N PHE A 229 32.26 5.64 7.36
CA PHE A 229 31.03 6.17 6.78
C PHE A 229 30.45 7.36 7.56
N ASP A 230 31.11 7.84 8.62
CA ASP A 230 30.69 9.03 9.37
C ASP A 230 30.73 10.35 8.56
N PRO A 231 31.65 10.56 7.59
CA PRO A 231 31.65 11.79 6.81
C PRO A 231 30.32 12.03 6.08
N ALA A 232 29.84 13.28 6.09
CA ALA A 232 28.52 13.66 5.58
C ALA A 232 28.24 13.15 4.14
N TRP A 233 29.26 13.17 3.27
CA TRP A 233 29.14 12.76 1.86
C TRP A 233 28.95 11.25 1.64
N VAL A 234 29.23 10.40 2.63
CA VAL A 234 29.03 8.93 2.59
C VAL A 234 28.01 8.42 3.60
N SER A 235 27.73 9.20 4.65
CA SER A 235 26.80 8.79 5.71
C SER A 235 25.39 8.49 5.19
N TRP A 236 24.97 9.02 4.04
CA TRP A 236 23.68 8.66 3.42
C TRP A 236 23.57 7.18 3.04
N ILE A 237 24.68 6.42 2.97
CA ILE A 237 24.66 4.97 2.76
C ILE A 237 24.05 4.25 3.97
N GLY A 238 24.26 4.75 5.19
CA GLY A 238 23.67 4.19 6.41
C GLY A 238 24.51 3.18 7.18
N LEU A 239 25.82 3.15 6.94
CA LEU A 239 26.78 2.33 7.69
C LEU A 239 27.65 3.17 8.64
N ALA A 240 27.25 4.43 8.87
CA ALA A 240 27.94 5.36 9.78
C ALA A 240 27.82 4.87 11.22
N ALA A 241 28.92 4.90 11.97
CA ALA A 241 28.94 4.59 13.39
C ALA A 241 28.20 5.66 14.20
N HIS A 242 28.31 6.92 13.79
CA HIS A 242 27.65 8.05 14.44
C HIS A 242 26.59 8.67 13.53
N LYS A 243 25.39 8.85 14.09
CA LYS A 243 24.29 9.48 13.33
C LYS A 243 24.57 10.97 13.14
N PRO A 244 24.46 11.49 11.90
CA PRO A 244 24.61 12.91 11.62
C PRO A 244 23.48 13.72 12.25
N ALA A 245 23.80 14.94 12.69
CA ALA A 245 22.83 15.86 13.27
C ALA A 245 22.04 16.59 12.17
N THR A 246 20.84 16.09 11.85
CA THR A 246 19.89 16.71 10.91
C THR A 246 18.47 16.43 11.38
N GLU A 247 17.52 17.31 11.04
CA GLU A 247 16.12 17.20 11.48
C GLU A 247 15.42 15.96 10.90
N ASP A 248 15.80 15.51 9.69
CA ASP A 248 15.34 14.24 9.12
C ASP A 248 16.50 13.48 8.48
N TYR A 249 16.78 12.30 9.02
CA TYR A 249 17.81 11.40 8.54
C TYR A 249 17.22 10.01 8.29
N VAL A 250 17.18 9.64 7.01
CA VAL A 250 16.75 8.30 6.55
C VAL A 250 17.78 7.80 5.56
N PRO A 251 18.87 7.15 6.03
CA PRO A 251 19.91 6.65 5.13
C PRO A 251 19.41 5.54 4.21
N LEU A 252 20.21 5.16 3.22
CA LEU A 252 19.87 4.10 2.28
C LEU A 252 19.73 2.75 3.01
N LEU A 253 20.69 2.35 3.82
CA LEU A 253 20.61 1.17 4.67
C LEU A 253 20.21 1.59 6.09
N PRO A 254 19.35 0.81 6.78
CA PRO A 254 18.74 -0.45 6.34
C PRO A 254 17.44 -0.28 5.52
N TRP A 255 16.98 0.96 5.33
CA TRP A 255 15.63 1.29 4.84
C TRP A 255 15.32 0.81 3.42
N PHE A 256 16.33 0.76 2.55
CA PHE A 256 16.21 0.18 1.22
C PHE A 256 15.93 -1.32 1.26
N GLY A 257 16.36 -2.01 2.33
CA GLY A 257 15.96 -3.39 2.59
C GLY A 257 14.45 -3.53 2.77
N VAL A 258 13.81 -2.65 3.56
CA VAL A 258 12.35 -2.62 3.73
C VAL A 258 11.64 -2.30 2.41
N PHE A 259 12.17 -1.34 1.65
CA PHE A 259 11.65 -0.98 0.34
C PHE A 259 11.72 -2.16 -0.65
N ALA A 260 12.85 -2.87 -0.72
CA ALA A 260 13.04 -4.04 -1.57
C ALA A 260 12.15 -5.22 -1.15
N ILE A 261 11.95 -5.44 0.16
CA ILE A 261 10.94 -6.39 0.66
C ILE A 261 9.56 -6.04 0.09
N GLY A 262 9.20 -4.76 0.06
CA GLY A 262 7.95 -4.30 -0.55
C GLY A 262 7.81 -4.68 -2.03
N ILE A 263 8.88 -4.52 -2.82
CA ILE A 263 8.92 -4.97 -4.22
C ILE A 263 8.72 -6.50 -4.31
N GLY A 264 9.41 -7.26 -3.46
CA GLY A 264 9.29 -8.72 -3.39
C GLY A 264 7.87 -9.18 -3.05
N LEU A 265 7.22 -8.50 -2.10
CA LEU A 265 5.82 -8.76 -1.75
C LEU A 265 4.87 -8.49 -2.92
N ALA A 266 5.12 -7.44 -3.72
CA ALA A 266 4.35 -7.20 -4.93
C ALA A 266 4.53 -8.33 -5.95
N GLY A 267 5.75 -8.85 -6.13
CA GLY A 267 6.03 -10.01 -6.98
C GLY A 267 5.31 -11.28 -6.50
N LEU A 268 5.32 -11.56 -5.19
CA LEU A 268 4.58 -12.69 -4.60
C LEU A 268 3.07 -12.53 -4.78
N TRP A 269 2.56 -11.31 -4.66
CA TRP A 269 1.16 -11.02 -4.84
C TRP A 269 0.72 -11.17 -6.30
N GLN A 270 1.57 -10.76 -7.25
CA GLN A 270 1.38 -10.98 -8.68
C GLN A 270 1.30 -12.47 -9.03
N GLN A 271 2.19 -13.30 -8.46
CA GLN A 271 2.16 -14.75 -8.68
C GLN A 271 0.86 -15.41 -8.19
N ARG A 272 0.17 -14.80 -7.22
CA ARG A 272 -1.16 -15.22 -6.76
C ARG A 272 -2.32 -14.55 -7.52
N GLY A 273 -2.06 -13.99 -8.71
CA GLY A 273 -3.07 -13.33 -9.52
C GLY A 273 -3.69 -12.10 -8.85
N PHE A 274 -2.94 -11.42 -7.98
CA PHE A 274 -3.42 -10.31 -7.15
C PHE A 274 -4.56 -10.66 -6.18
N ALA A 275 -4.75 -11.94 -5.86
CA ALA A 275 -5.77 -12.36 -4.89
C ALA A 275 -5.52 -11.75 -3.50
N LEU A 276 -6.56 -11.14 -2.93
CA LEU A 276 -6.55 -10.65 -1.54
C LEU A 276 -7.05 -11.74 -0.59
N PRO A 277 -6.45 -11.88 0.61
CA PRO A 277 -7.04 -12.69 1.68
C PRO A 277 -8.46 -12.21 2.06
N PRO A 278 -9.35 -13.07 2.56
CA PRO A 278 -10.73 -12.70 2.91
C PRO A 278 -10.84 -11.51 3.88
N SER A 279 -9.92 -11.38 4.85
CA SER A 279 -9.87 -10.25 5.78
C SER A 279 -9.56 -8.93 5.07
N TRP A 280 -8.70 -8.96 4.04
CA TRP A 280 -8.34 -7.79 3.25
C TRP A 280 -9.41 -7.45 2.21
N GLN A 281 -10.15 -8.44 1.69
CA GLN A 281 -11.29 -8.22 0.79
C GLN A 281 -12.39 -7.38 1.46
N ARG A 282 -12.69 -7.63 2.75
CA ARG A 282 -13.66 -6.81 3.49
C ARG A 282 -13.21 -5.34 3.58
N LEU A 283 -11.94 -5.12 3.92
CA LEU A 283 -11.34 -3.79 3.96
C LEU A 283 -11.34 -3.10 2.59
N ASP A 284 -11.18 -3.87 1.52
CA ASP A 284 -11.20 -3.37 0.14
C ASP A 284 -12.62 -3.04 -0.35
N SER A 285 -13.64 -3.75 0.16
CA SER A 285 -15.06 -3.57 -0.20
C SER A 285 -15.72 -2.34 0.43
N ALA A 286 -15.29 -1.94 1.63
CA ALA A 286 -15.82 -0.76 2.34
C ALA A 286 -14.70 0.11 2.96
N PRO A 287 -13.76 0.60 2.15
CA PRO A 287 -12.60 1.30 2.67
C PRO A 287 -12.98 2.70 3.17
N SER A 288 -12.39 3.11 4.29
CA SER A 288 -12.55 4.48 4.81
C SER A 288 -12.23 5.50 3.71
N ARG A 289 -13.23 6.33 3.36
CA ARG A 289 -13.11 7.34 2.30
C ARG A 289 -12.01 8.35 2.65
N ALA A 290 -11.90 8.73 3.92
CA ALA A 290 -10.89 9.65 4.41
C ALA A 290 -9.47 9.08 4.27
N LEU A 291 -9.22 7.86 4.78
CA LEU A 291 -7.91 7.23 4.68
C LEU A 291 -7.49 7.01 3.23
N ARG A 292 -8.43 6.60 2.36
CA ARG A 292 -8.17 6.51 0.92
C ARG A 292 -7.83 7.86 0.30
N ALA A 293 -8.53 8.93 0.66
CA ALA A 293 -8.25 10.26 0.12
C ALA A 293 -6.83 10.69 0.49
N LEU A 294 -6.42 10.50 1.75
CA LEU A 294 -5.05 10.75 2.21
C LEU A 294 -4.04 9.89 1.44
N GLY A 295 -4.31 8.59 1.31
CA GLY A 295 -3.44 7.65 0.60
C GLY A 295 -3.30 7.88 -0.90
N ARG A 296 -4.22 8.61 -1.54
CA ARG A 296 -4.16 9.00 -2.96
C ARG A 296 -3.23 10.19 -3.20
N TRP A 297 -3.06 11.07 -2.21
CA TRP A 297 -2.24 12.28 -2.30
C TRP A 297 -1.12 12.31 -1.25
N PRO A 298 -0.35 11.23 -1.09
CA PRO A 298 0.59 11.08 0.02
C PRO A 298 1.67 12.16 0.02
N LEU A 299 2.18 12.51 -1.18
CA LEU A 299 3.24 13.52 -1.30
C LEU A 299 2.73 14.92 -0.95
N THR A 300 1.50 15.26 -1.35
CA THR A 300 0.90 16.56 -1.05
C THR A 300 0.67 16.69 0.44
N VAL A 301 0.06 15.68 1.08
CA VAL A 301 -0.16 15.68 2.53
C VAL A 301 1.18 15.71 3.28
N TYR A 302 2.17 14.94 2.82
CA TYR A 302 3.52 14.96 3.37
C TYR A 302 4.17 16.35 3.29
N LEU A 303 4.03 17.09 2.19
CA LEU A 303 4.64 18.42 2.11
C LEU A 303 3.91 19.47 2.95
N LEU A 304 2.59 19.32 3.12
CA LEU A 304 1.76 20.33 3.77
C LEU A 304 1.62 20.13 5.28
N HIS A 305 1.77 18.90 5.80
CA HIS A 305 1.51 18.67 7.22
C HIS A 305 2.41 19.53 8.14
N GLN A 306 3.73 19.54 7.91
CA GLN A 306 4.67 20.24 8.78
C GLN A 306 4.50 21.77 8.75
N PRO A 307 4.43 22.44 7.57
CA PRO A 307 4.19 23.89 7.53
C PRO A 307 2.85 24.30 8.15
N ILE A 308 1.79 23.51 7.92
CA ILE A 308 0.47 23.80 8.47
C ILE A 308 0.47 23.66 10.00
N MET A 309 1.01 22.55 10.53
CA MET A 309 1.06 22.32 11.98
C MET A 309 1.96 23.35 12.68
N MET A 310 3.16 23.57 12.17
CA MET A 310 4.10 24.56 12.73
C MET A 310 3.50 25.97 12.68
N GLY A 311 2.88 26.36 11.56
CA GLY A 311 2.20 27.64 11.42
C GLY A 311 1.02 27.81 12.38
N ALA A 312 0.18 26.79 12.53
CA ALA A 312 -0.94 26.80 13.46
C ALA A 312 -0.48 26.95 14.92
N LEU A 313 0.51 26.15 15.34
CA LEU A 313 1.06 26.20 16.69
C LEU A 313 1.75 27.53 16.98
N TYR A 314 2.47 28.09 16.01
CA TYR A 314 3.09 29.42 16.11
C TYR A 314 2.04 30.51 16.37
N LEU A 315 0.90 30.48 15.69
CA LEU A 315 -0.19 31.44 15.88
C LEU A 315 -0.91 31.31 17.23
N VAL A 316 -1.01 30.09 17.76
CA VAL A 316 -1.68 29.84 19.05
C VAL A 316 -0.77 30.18 20.24
N ARG A 317 0.55 30.10 20.08
CA ARG A 317 1.53 30.32 21.16
C ARG A 317 1.32 31.60 21.97
N PRO A 318 1.10 32.79 21.38
CA PRO A 318 0.89 34.02 22.15
C PRO A 318 -0.36 33.95 23.05
N ALA A 319 -1.42 33.29 22.59
CA ALA A 319 -2.71 33.21 23.31
C ALA A 319 -2.68 32.26 24.52
N LEU A 320 -1.69 31.38 24.60
CA LEU A 320 -1.49 30.46 25.74
C LEU A 320 -0.47 30.98 26.77
N MET A 321 0.33 31.99 26.40
CA MET A 321 1.35 32.62 27.26
C MET A 321 0.89 33.96 27.86
N SER A 322 -0.30 34.45 27.46
CA SER A 322 -0.99 35.62 28.01
C SER A 322 -1.94 35.22 29.14
#